data_AF-A0A7C5S067-F1
#
_entry.id   AF-A0A7C5S067-F1
#
_cell.length_a   1.000
_cell.length_b   1.000
_cell.length_c   1.000
_cell.angle_alpha   90.00
_cell.angle_beta   90.00
_cell.angle_gamma   90.00
#
_symmetry.space_group_name_H-M   'P 1'
#
loop_
_entity.id
_entity.type
_entity.pdbx_description
1 polymer ?
#
loop_
_entity_poly.entity_id
_entity_poly.type
_entity_poly.pdbx_seq_one_letter_code
_entity_poly.pdbx_strand_id
1 'polypeptide(L)'
;MRRELFLILLISMSVVFYTGCDNREYGIAVDSGVSQDIGESDISVSDVGGDASVGLPDSLPFEIERENEGEPLTDKEITDFTKKLMGFYKKVDFGKWVIRISHGVHESTGYPDYMLWWHDVDPIKKGDVVVWHHGNRGGAHNTSIPTSKVLGQMIAGYLLTGDEDMRYIAEQYMKGLMAMMKGMVYDENDPYQFLMARNIVTFNHSFLIEGNKKKEVDYRDWYYGYDGWNCSRFEYKNNPFWGDIWVTNMRSKDDVPHIYRATAYVVYLEGMEKDEKLRKVATDAHYYMRGFTKDIVDSGYYIRTKDKDGKVFIPDQDLASFVTYEFMDPNAECNAKLTTTLIAYDEPKGLNCKKGGINIYEETAVKQHYYNFEIVSNFHLDSQLFSLIKRQDRFAK
;
A
#
# COMPACT_ATOMS: atom_id res chain seq x y z
N MET A 1 -26.02 -1.96 15.05
CA MET A 1 -24.88 -2.72 15.63
C MET A 1 -24.24 -3.69 14.62
N ARG A 2 -23.95 -3.27 13.37
CA ARG A 2 -23.30 -4.13 12.34
C ARG A 2 -22.37 -3.32 11.40
N ARG A 3 -21.90 -2.14 11.82
CA ARG A 3 -21.27 -1.15 10.90
C ARG A 3 -20.00 -0.47 11.41
N GLU A 4 -19.50 -0.83 12.59
CA GLU A 4 -18.45 -0.04 13.23
C GLU A 4 -17.05 -0.25 12.63
N LEU A 5 -16.76 -1.40 11.99
CA LEU A 5 -15.42 -1.61 11.41
C LEU A 5 -15.20 -0.93 10.05
N PHE A 6 -16.26 -0.80 9.23
CA PHE A 6 -16.15 -0.12 7.93
C PHE A 6 -15.79 1.37 8.08
N LEU A 7 -16.14 1.99 9.22
CA LEU A 7 -15.77 3.35 9.53
C LEU A 7 -14.34 3.50 10.06
N ILE A 8 -13.85 2.55 10.85
CA ILE A 8 -12.46 2.55 11.35
C ILE A 8 -11.46 2.40 10.19
N LEU A 9 -11.84 1.70 9.12
CA LEU A 9 -11.04 1.58 7.90
C LEU A 9 -11.07 2.83 6.99
N LEU A 10 -12.02 3.76 7.19
CA LEU A 10 -12.13 5.01 6.43
C LEU A 10 -11.44 6.20 7.13
N ILE A 11 -11.17 6.12 8.43
CA ILE A 11 -10.46 7.15 9.20
C ILE A 11 -8.93 6.88 9.17
N SER A 12 -8.35 6.94 7.98
CA SER A 12 -6.90 7.11 7.81
C SER A 12 -6.59 8.08 6.67
N MET A 13 -7.47 9.07 6.49
CA MET A 13 -7.25 10.15 5.54
C MET A 13 -6.38 11.23 6.19
N SER A 14 -5.09 10.92 6.38
CA SER A 14 -4.08 11.97 6.41
C SER A 14 -4.08 12.58 5.02
N VAL A 15 -4.60 13.80 4.92
CA VAL A 15 -4.58 14.64 3.74
C VAL A 15 -3.21 14.52 3.06
N VAL A 16 -3.20 13.98 1.84
CA VAL A 16 -2.02 13.88 0.97
C VAL A 16 -1.66 15.30 0.50
N PHE A 17 -1.03 16.09 1.38
CA PHE A 17 -0.39 17.37 1.07
C PHE A 17 0.98 17.51 1.75
N TYR A 18 1.66 16.41 2.07
CA TYR A 18 3.06 16.43 2.51
C TYR A 18 3.93 15.57 1.59
N THR A 19 4.21 16.11 0.41
CA THR A 19 5.42 15.77 -0.36
C THR A 19 6.13 17.08 -0.67
N GLY A 20 7.08 17.43 0.19
CA GLY A 20 7.87 18.66 0.05
C GLY A 20 8.74 18.90 1.27
N CYS A 21 9.75 18.07 1.49
CA CYS A 21 10.94 18.56 2.20
C CYS A 21 11.69 19.45 1.22
N ASP A 22 11.34 20.74 1.21
CA ASP A 22 12.28 21.82 0.95
C ASP A 22 11.64 23.14 1.37
N ASN A 23 12.38 23.93 2.15
CA ASN A 23 12.03 25.26 2.63
C ASN A 23 11.47 26.15 1.51
N ARG A 24 10.15 26.29 1.41
CA ARG A 24 9.52 27.39 0.68
C ARG A 24 8.32 27.91 1.45
N GLU A 25 8.44 29.14 1.93
CA GLU A 25 7.32 29.96 2.36
C GLU A 25 6.32 30.10 1.20
N TYR A 26 5.08 29.65 1.38
CA TYR A 26 3.99 29.99 0.49
C TYR A 26 2.78 30.44 1.30
N GLY A 27 2.48 31.73 1.18
CA GLY A 27 1.25 32.35 1.68
C GLY A 27 0.03 31.76 0.99
N ILE A 28 -0.98 31.42 1.80
CA ILE A 28 -2.24 30.85 1.36
C ILE A 28 -3.14 31.99 0.89
N ALA A 29 -3.44 32.03 -0.41
CA ALA A 29 -4.61 32.74 -0.94
C ALA A 29 -5.76 31.74 -1.05
N VAL A 30 -6.78 31.89 -0.20
CA VAL A 30 -8.03 31.13 -0.27
C VAL A 30 -8.97 31.87 -1.21
N ASP A 31 -9.29 31.27 -2.36
CA ASP A 31 -10.40 31.71 -3.20
C ASP A 31 -11.64 30.84 -2.90
N SER A 32 -12.68 31.46 -2.36
CA SER A 32 -13.86 30.82 -1.78
C SER A 32 -15.02 30.72 -2.79
N GLY A 33 -14.78 30.08 -3.94
CA GLY A 33 -15.74 29.99 -5.03
C GLY A 33 -16.21 28.57 -5.33
N VAL A 34 -16.93 27.90 -4.42
CA VAL A 34 -17.67 26.67 -4.77
C VAL A 34 -19.15 26.83 -4.40
N SER A 35 -19.94 27.11 -5.43
CA SER A 35 -21.41 27.15 -5.40
C SER A 35 -21.98 25.80 -4.98
N GLN A 36 -22.89 25.82 -4.01
CA GLN A 36 -23.72 24.70 -3.61
C GLN A 36 -24.76 24.44 -4.70
N ASP A 37 -24.76 23.21 -5.22
CA ASP A 37 -25.93 22.44 -5.65
C ASP A 37 -25.41 21.13 -6.27
N ILE A 38 -25.59 20.03 -5.54
CA ILE A 38 -25.34 18.67 -6.03
C ILE A 38 -26.61 17.88 -5.74
N GLY A 39 -27.34 17.54 -6.80
CA GLY A 39 -28.54 16.70 -6.71
C GLY A 39 -28.19 15.27 -6.29
N GLU A 40 -28.96 14.74 -5.34
CA GLU A 40 -28.79 13.43 -4.69
C GLU A 40 -29.20 12.21 -5.52
N SER A 41 -29.52 12.34 -6.82
CA SER A 41 -30.36 11.33 -7.48
C SER A 41 -29.66 10.09 -8.05
N ASP A 42 -28.33 10.00 -8.11
CA ASP A 42 -27.68 8.97 -8.96
C ASP A 42 -26.79 7.97 -8.20
N ILE A 43 -26.85 7.92 -6.86
CA ILE A 43 -26.09 6.93 -6.06
C ILE A 43 -27.05 6.05 -5.24
N SER A 44 -27.43 4.91 -5.79
CA SER A 44 -28.17 3.87 -5.07
C SER A 44 -27.23 3.08 -4.17
N VAL A 45 -27.08 3.50 -2.90
CA VAL A 45 -26.45 2.69 -1.83
C VAL A 45 -27.42 1.63 -1.30
N SER A 46 -28.29 1.07 -2.16
CA SER A 46 -29.41 0.23 -1.73
C SER A 46 -29.11 -1.27 -1.66
N ASP A 47 -27.87 -1.72 -1.90
CA ASP A 47 -27.52 -3.15 -1.81
C ASP A 47 -26.17 -3.44 -1.12
N VAL A 48 -25.72 -2.60 -0.17
CA VAL A 48 -24.64 -2.99 0.76
C VAL A 48 -25.24 -3.82 1.91
N GLY A 49 -25.87 -4.92 1.52
CA GLY A 49 -26.45 -5.95 2.37
C GLY A 49 -25.98 -7.31 1.87
N GLY A 50 -24.66 -7.46 1.72
CA GLY A 50 -24.05 -8.74 1.41
C GLY A 50 -24.19 -9.67 2.61
N ASP A 51 -24.77 -10.84 2.36
CA ASP A 51 -24.71 -12.03 3.20
C ASP A 51 -23.32 -12.20 3.84
N ALA A 52 -23.28 -12.66 5.09
CA ALA A 52 -22.09 -12.77 5.95
C ALA A 52 -20.77 -12.95 5.17
N SER A 53 -19.88 -11.95 5.25
CA SER A 53 -18.50 -12.10 4.77
C SER A 53 -17.92 -13.38 5.37
N VAL A 54 -17.39 -14.27 4.54
CA VAL A 54 -16.84 -15.55 4.99
C VAL A 54 -15.75 -15.29 6.04
N GLY A 55 -16.07 -15.45 7.32
CA GLY A 55 -15.13 -15.43 8.45
C GLY A 55 -14.51 -14.08 8.85
N LEU A 56 -14.53 -13.04 8.02
CA LEU A 56 -13.90 -11.74 8.32
C LEU A 56 -14.71 -10.91 9.33
N PRO A 57 -14.05 -10.14 10.21
CA PRO A 57 -14.75 -9.30 11.19
C PRO A 57 -15.36 -8.06 10.54
N ASP A 58 -16.65 -7.82 10.82
CA ASP A 58 -17.42 -6.61 10.49
C ASP A 58 -17.71 -5.73 11.72
N SER A 59 -17.31 -6.22 12.89
CA SER A 59 -17.54 -5.67 14.22
C SER A 59 -16.44 -6.16 15.17
N LEU A 60 -16.21 -5.41 16.26
CA LEU A 60 -15.24 -5.80 17.27
C LEU A 60 -15.79 -7.01 18.07
N PRO A 61 -14.97 -8.03 18.35
CA PRO A 61 -15.38 -9.18 19.15
C PRO A 61 -15.38 -8.88 20.66
N PHE A 62 -15.10 -7.64 21.05
CA PHE A 62 -15.06 -7.16 22.42
C PHE A 62 -15.56 -5.72 22.48
N GLU A 63 -16.03 -5.32 23.67
CA GLU A 63 -16.43 -3.95 23.95
C GLU A 63 -15.22 -3.07 24.29
N ILE A 64 -15.19 -1.87 23.73
CA ILE A 64 -14.25 -0.80 24.10
C ILE A 64 -15.06 0.30 24.77
N GLU A 65 -14.77 0.54 26.05
CA GLU A 65 -15.31 1.70 26.76
C GLU A 65 -14.30 2.84 26.73
N ARG A 66 -14.72 3.99 26.21
CA ARG A 66 -14.01 5.26 26.35
C ARG A 66 -15.02 6.33 26.73
N GLU A 67 -14.59 7.31 27.52
CA GLU A 67 -15.42 8.49 27.76
C GLU A 67 -15.64 9.21 26.43
N ASN A 68 -16.90 9.54 26.13
CA ASN A 68 -17.23 10.24 24.90
C ASN A 68 -16.71 11.68 25.00
N GLU A 69 -15.83 12.06 24.08
CA GLU A 69 -15.52 13.46 23.85
C GLU A 69 -16.57 14.08 22.92
N GLY A 70 -17.62 14.66 23.52
CA GLY A 70 -18.76 15.25 22.81
C GLY A 70 -19.88 14.25 22.49
N GLU A 71 -20.88 14.71 21.74
CA GLU A 71 -21.99 13.86 21.27
C GLU A 71 -21.54 13.02 20.05
N PRO A 72 -21.64 11.69 20.10
CA PRO A 72 -21.32 10.85 18.94
C PRO A 72 -22.21 11.15 17.74
N LEU A 73 -21.64 11.10 16.54
CA LEU A 73 -22.43 11.17 15.31
C LEU A 73 -23.40 9.99 15.23
N THR A 74 -24.62 10.27 14.80
CA THR A 74 -25.62 9.23 14.52
C THR A 74 -25.24 8.43 13.27
N ASP A 75 -25.73 7.18 13.19
CA ASP A 75 -25.58 6.33 11.99
C ASP A 75 -26.05 7.03 10.70
N LYS A 76 -27.09 7.89 10.82
CA LYS A 76 -27.61 8.67 9.70
C LYS A 76 -26.62 9.76 9.27
N GLU A 77 -26.08 10.54 10.20
CA GLU A 77 -25.08 11.57 9.89
C GLU A 77 -23.83 10.97 9.24
N ILE A 78 -23.37 9.84 9.75
CA ILE A 78 -22.23 9.10 9.19
C ILE A 78 -22.54 8.65 7.76
N THR A 79 -23.71 8.05 7.53
CA THR A 79 -24.12 7.56 6.21
C THR A 79 -24.27 8.71 5.21
N ASP A 80 -24.93 9.79 5.61
CA ASP A 80 -25.18 10.96 4.76
C ASP A 80 -23.86 11.66 4.40
N PHE A 81 -22.94 11.82 5.36
CA PHE A 81 -21.60 12.35 5.11
C PHE A 81 -20.81 11.46 4.14
N THR A 82 -20.83 10.14 4.35
CA THR A 82 -20.12 9.19 3.49
C THR A 82 -20.63 9.25 2.06
N LYS A 83 -21.95 9.28 1.86
CA LYS A 83 -22.57 9.45 0.54
C LYS A 83 -22.16 10.75 -0.12
N LYS A 84 -22.17 11.86 0.63
CA LYS A 84 -21.75 13.18 0.13
C LYS A 84 -20.28 13.16 -0.32
N LEU A 85 -19.39 12.55 0.47
CA LEU A 85 -17.98 12.45 0.14
C LEU A 85 -17.73 11.58 -1.11
N MET A 86 -18.37 10.41 -1.20
CA MET A 86 -18.24 9.53 -2.37
C MET A 86 -18.83 10.18 -3.62
N GLY A 87 -19.97 10.86 -3.51
CA GLY A 87 -20.55 11.63 -4.61
C GLY A 87 -19.66 12.79 -5.05
N PHE A 88 -18.97 13.45 -4.13
CA PHE A 88 -17.96 14.46 -4.46
C PHE A 88 -16.81 13.85 -5.28
N TYR A 89 -16.22 12.72 -4.82
CA TYR A 89 -15.15 12.05 -5.55
C TYR A 89 -15.56 11.61 -6.95
N LYS A 90 -16.80 11.12 -7.12
CA LYS A 90 -17.33 10.81 -8.44
C LYS A 90 -17.46 12.06 -9.31
N LYS A 91 -18.03 13.14 -8.77
CA LYS A 91 -18.24 14.41 -9.49
C LYS A 91 -16.93 15.04 -9.98
N VAL A 92 -15.86 14.94 -9.20
CA VAL A 92 -14.54 15.51 -9.57
C VAL A 92 -13.65 14.53 -10.33
N ASP A 93 -14.17 13.39 -10.78
CA ASP A 93 -13.43 12.37 -11.52
C ASP A 93 -12.17 11.89 -10.76
N PHE A 94 -12.24 11.73 -9.42
CA PHE A 94 -11.07 11.44 -8.60
C PHE A 94 -10.38 10.12 -9.01
N GLY A 95 -11.15 9.04 -9.22
CA GLY A 95 -10.59 7.76 -9.69
C GLY A 95 -9.87 7.90 -11.03
N LYS A 96 -10.50 8.57 -12.00
CA LYS A 96 -9.86 8.88 -13.29
C LYS A 96 -8.61 9.74 -13.14
N TRP A 97 -8.59 10.68 -12.21
CA TRP A 97 -7.38 11.44 -11.90
C TRP A 97 -6.26 10.51 -11.41
N VAL A 98 -6.54 9.58 -10.49
CA VAL A 98 -5.56 8.56 -10.07
C VAL A 98 -5.06 7.75 -11.26
N ILE A 99 -5.94 7.27 -12.13
CA ILE A 99 -5.56 6.53 -13.35
C ILE A 99 -4.64 7.37 -14.27
N ARG A 100 -4.93 8.67 -14.40
CA ARG A 100 -4.14 9.59 -15.23
C ARG A 100 -2.75 9.85 -14.65
N ILE A 101 -2.55 9.80 -13.34
CA ILE A 101 -1.24 10.08 -12.72
C ILE A 101 -0.40 8.85 -12.43
N SER A 102 -1.02 7.67 -12.35
CA SER A 102 -0.34 6.43 -12.04
C SER A 102 0.09 5.67 -13.29
N HIS A 103 1.15 4.90 -13.20
CA HIS A 103 1.70 4.17 -14.36
C HIS A 103 2.54 2.98 -13.93
N GLY A 104 2.89 2.16 -14.91
CA GLY A 104 3.63 0.91 -14.73
C GLY A 104 3.79 0.30 -16.12
N VAL A 105 3.36 -0.94 -16.30
CA VAL A 105 3.27 -1.59 -17.62
C VAL A 105 1.81 -1.66 -18.04
N HIS A 106 1.48 -1.11 -19.21
CA HIS A 106 0.13 -1.15 -19.75
C HIS A 106 -0.15 -2.49 -20.47
N GLU A 107 -1.39 -2.98 -20.42
CA GLU A 107 -1.82 -4.25 -21.05
C GLU A 107 -1.53 -4.32 -22.56
N SER A 108 -1.54 -3.18 -23.25
CA SER A 108 -1.27 -3.10 -24.70
C SER A 108 0.15 -3.51 -25.08
N THR A 109 1.04 -3.68 -24.11
CA THR A 109 2.42 -4.12 -24.33
C THR A 109 2.53 -5.63 -24.54
N GLY A 110 1.49 -6.40 -24.16
CA GLY A 110 1.51 -7.86 -24.18
C GLY A 110 2.24 -8.52 -23.00
N TYR A 111 2.84 -7.71 -22.12
CA TYR A 111 3.46 -8.16 -20.87
C TYR A 111 2.49 -8.05 -19.69
N PRO A 112 2.77 -8.72 -18.56
CA PRO A 112 1.97 -8.56 -17.34
C PRO A 112 1.84 -7.09 -16.95
N ASP A 113 0.60 -6.61 -16.91
CA ASP A 113 0.26 -5.22 -16.64
C ASP A 113 0.30 -4.91 -15.14
N TYR A 114 0.59 -3.67 -14.80
CA TYR A 114 0.48 -3.15 -13.44
C TYR A 114 0.50 -1.63 -13.42
N MET A 115 0.04 -1.05 -12.30
CA MET A 115 0.23 0.37 -12.01
C MET A 115 0.73 0.59 -10.59
N LEU A 116 1.48 1.67 -10.41
CA LEU A 116 1.94 2.16 -9.12
C LEU A 116 1.66 3.66 -9.01
N TRP A 117 1.57 4.13 -7.76
CA TRP A 117 1.68 5.55 -7.48
C TRP A 117 3.17 5.90 -7.36
N TRP A 118 3.68 6.58 -8.38
CA TRP A 118 5.08 7.00 -8.40
C TRP A 118 5.27 8.35 -7.69
N HIS A 119 6.39 8.47 -6.99
CA HIS A 119 7.00 9.75 -6.60
C HIS A 119 8.33 9.94 -7.34
N ASP A 120 8.93 11.12 -7.25
CA ASP A 120 10.16 11.49 -7.99
C ASP A 120 10.02 11.42 -9.53
N VAL A 121 8.82 11.64 -10.05
CA VAL A 121 8.53 11.63 -11.50
C VAL A 121 8.14 13.03 -11.98
N ASP A 122 8.68 13.42 -13.13
CA ASP A 122 8.38 14.67 -13.80
C ASP A 122 7.31 14.45 -14.91
N PRO A 123 6.07 14.94 -14.74
CA PRO A 123 5.09 14.94 -15.80
C PRO A 123 5.42 16.04 -16.82
N ILE A 124 5.73 15.65 -18.06
CA ILE A 124 6.10 16.56 -19.16
C ILE A 124 5.01 16.52 -20.23
N LYS A 125 4.31 17.63 -20.43
CA LYS A 125 3.36 17.78 -21.55
C LYS A 125 4.12 18.06 -22.85
N LYS A 126 3.98 17.20 -23.86
CA LYS A 126 4.50 17.39 -25.22
C LYS A 126 3.36 17.28 -26.22
N GLY A 127 2.82 18.42 -26.66
CA GLY A 127 1.64 18.41 -27.54
C GLY A 127 0.43 17.77 -26.86
N ASP A 128 -0.05 16.67 -27.43
CA ASP A 128 -1.19 15.86 -26.98
C ASP A 128 -0.82 14.69 -26.06
N VAL A 129 0.47 14.47 -25.78
CA VAL A 129 0.96 13.45 -24.85
C VAL A 129 1.43 14.04 -23.53
N VAL A 130 1.17 13.33 -22.44
CA VAL A 130 1.87 13.51 -21.16
C VAL A 130 2.88 12.39 -20.99
N VAL A 131 4.16 12.76 -20.89
CA VAL A 131 5.27 11.86 -20.62
C VAL A 131 5.53 11.84 -19.13
N TRP A 132 5.50 10.68 -18.51
CA TRP A 132 5.88 10.45 -17.12
C TRP A 132 7.36 10.09 -17.08
N HIS A 133 8.20 11.12 -16.97
CA HIS A 133 9.65 11.00 -17.04
C HIS A 133 10.24 10.75 -15.65
N HIS A 134 10.90 9.61 -15.50
CA HIS A 134 11.64 9.24 -14.30
C HIS A 134 13.05 9.82 -14.40
N GLY A 135 13.19 11.10 -14.04
CA GLY A 135 14.43 11.85 -14.13
C GLY A 135 15.35 11.66 -12.93
N ASN A 136 16.42 12.47 -12.88
CA ASN A 136 17.48 12.34 -11.87
C ASN A 136 17.16 12.95 -10.50
N ARG A 137 15.90 13.31 -10.22
CA ARG A 137 15.49 13.97 -8.96
C ARG A 137 15.33 13.03 -7.78
N GLY A 138 15.34 11.73 -8.03
CA GLY A 138 15.20 10.70 -7.03
C GLY A 138 15.18 9.33 -7.68
N GLY A 139 14.92 8.31 -6.89
CA GLY A 139 14.90 6.92 -7.35
C GLY A 139 13.63 6.18 -7.01
N ALA A 140 12.62 6.86 -6.46
CA ALA A 140 11.38 6.28 -5.97
C ALA A 140 11.56 5.10 -5.00
N HIS A 141 12.54 5.17 -4.09
CA HIS A 141 12.91 4.06 -3.20
C HIS A 141 11.80 3.61 -2.23
N ASN A 142 10.80 4.46 -1.99
CA ASN A 142 9.68 4.23 -1.07
C ASN A 142 8.31 4.34 -1.77
N THR A 143 8.23 4.01 -3.08
CA THR A 143 6.98 4.17 -3.86
C THR A 143 5.81 3.34 -3.33
N SER A 144 6.09 2.29 -2.54
CA SER A 144 5.06 1.48 -1.90
C SER A 144 4.28 2.25 -0.84
N ILE A 145 4.83 3.27 -0.18
CA ILE A 145 4.08 4.07 0.81
C ILE A 145 2.84 4.71 0.19
N PRO A 146 2.96 5.60 -0.83
CA PRO A 146 1.77 6.21 -1.44
C PRO A 146 0.93 5.19 -2.21
N THR A 147 1.55 4.19 -2.85
CA THR A 147 0.82 3.14 -3.57
C THR A 147 -0.11 2.37 -2.64
N SER A 148 0.39 1.93 -1.49
CA SER A 148 -0.38 1.18 -0.50
C SER A 148 -1.50 2.00 0.14
N LYS A 149 -1.24 3.28 0.43
CA LYS A 149 -2.28 4.21 0.94
C LYS A 149 -3.44 4.32 -0.04
N VAL A 150 -3.15 4.48 -1.34
CA VAL A 150 -4.20 4.56 -2.37
C VAL A 150 -4.87 3.21 -2.58
N LEU A 151 -4.12 2.11 -2.62
CA LEU A 151 -4.66 0.76 -2.81
C LEU A 151 -5.75 0.43 -1.78
N GLY A 152 -5.48 0.61 -0.49
CA GLY A 152 -6.46 0.31 0.56
C GLY A 152 -7.74 1.13 0.42
N GLN A 153 -7.61 2.42 0.08
CA GLN A 153 -8.75 3.32 -0.12
C GLN A 153 -9.56 3.00 -1.37
N MET A 154 -8.91 2.60 -2.48
CA MET A 154 -9.61 2.20 -3.71
C MET A 154 -10.36 0.88 -3.52
N ILE A 155 -9.77 -0.08 -2.80
CA ILE A 155 -10.46 -1.32 -2.42
C ILE A 155 -11.70 -1.00 -1.57
N ALA A 156 -11.53 -0.22 -0.49
CA ALA A 156 -12.63 0.11 0.40
C ALA A 156 -13.75 0.89 -0.30
N GLY A 157 -13.39 1.90 -1.11
CA GLY A 157 -14.33 2.69 -1.89
C GLY A 157 -15.09 1.86 -2.92
N TYR A 158 -14.40 0.96 -3.63
CA TYR A 158 -15.03 0.03 -4.55
C TYR A 158 -15.97 -0.95 -3.84
N LEU A 159 -15.55 -1.61 -2.75
CA LEU A 159 -16.43 -2.51 -2.00
C LEU A 159 -17.67 -1.79 -1.43
N LEU A 160 -17.57 -0.49 -1.14
CA LEU A 160 -18.67 0.31 -0.65
C LEU A 160 -19.64 0.78 -1.76
N THR A 161 -19.13 1.06 -2.96
CA THR A 161 -19.88 1.81 -3.99
C THR A 161 -20.08 1.07 -5.30
N GLY A 162 -19.28 0.05 -5.59
CA GLY A 162 -19.21 -0.60 -6.90
C GLY A 162 -18.57 0.27 -7.99
N ASP A 163 -17.86 1.35 -7.64
CA ASP A 163 -17.27 2.25 -8.64
C ASP A 163 -16.18 1.56 -9.48
N GLU A 164 -16.39 1.51 -10.80
CA GLU A 164 -15.51 0.82 -11.75
C GLU A 164 -14.12 1.46 -11.89
N ASP A 165 -13.97 2.78 -11.70
CA ASP A 165 -12.66 3.42 -11.73
C ASP A 165 -11.85 2.98 -10.50
N MET A 166 -12.48 2.96 -9.32
CA MET A 166 -11.85 2.42 -8.09
C MET A 166 -11.54 0.94 -8.20
N ARG A 167 -12.43 0.15 -8.81
CA ARG A 167 -12.21 -1.27 -9.11
C ARG A 167 -10.97 -1.48 -9.97
N TYR A 168 -10.86 -0.75 -11.07
CA TYR A 168 -9.71 -0.83 -11.98
C TYR A 168 -8.41 -0.47 -11.27
N ILE A 169 -8.40 0.60 -10.46
CA ILE A 169 -7.20 0.99 -9.70
C ILE A 169 -6.82 -0.09 -8.69
N ALA A 170 -7.80 -0.64 -7.96
CA ALA A 170 -7.56 -1.73 -7.00
C ALA A 170 -6.90 -2.92 -7.68
N GLU A 171 -7.42 -3.37 -8.83
CA GLU A 171 -6.83 -4.43 -9.64
C GLU A 171 -5.37 -4.12 -10.01
N GLN A 172 -5.14 -2.95 -10.63
CA GLN A 172 -3.83 -2.56 -11.13
C GLN A 172 -2.78 -2.36 -10.04
N TYR A 173 -3.19 -1.90 -8.86
CA TYR A 173 -2.28 -1.68 -7.73
C TYR A 173 -1.99 -2.99 -6.97
N MET A 174 -2.92 -3.94 -6.92
CA MET A 174 -2.62 -5.31 -6.48
C MET A 174 -1.62 -5.97 -7.43
N LYS A 175 -1.78 -5.79 -8.75
CA LYS A 175 -0.77 -6.19 -9.73
C LYS A 175 0.57 -5.48 -9.52
N GLY A 176 0.55 -4.19 -9.17
CA GLY A 176 1.75 -3.42 -8.81
C GLY A 176 2.48 -3.95 -7.58
N LEU A 177 1.73 -4.32 -6.54
CA LEU A 177 2.29 -4.97 -5.35
C LEU A 177 2.97 -6.30 -5.71
N MET A 178 2.31 -7.15 -6.49
CA MET A 178 2.91 -8.38 -7.02
C MET A 178 4.14 -8.08 -7.89
N ALA A 179 4.10 -7.00 -8.67
CA ALA A 179 5.18 -6.66 -9.59
C ALA A 179 6.49 -6.35 -8.86
N MET A 180 6.43 -5.74 -7.67
CA MET A 180 7.61 -5.52 -6.83
C MET A 180 8.31 -6.81 -6.42
N MET A 181 7.58 -7.92 -6.26
CA MET A 181 8.17 -9.23 -5.95
C MET A 181 8.62 -9.95 -7.22
N LYS A 182 7.80 -9.92 -8.28
CA LYS A 182 8.14 -10.48 -9.59
C LYS A 182 9.39 -9.87 -10.20
N GLY A 183 9.62 -8.57 -10.01
CA GLY A 183 10.83 -7.91 -10.52
C GLY A 183 12.10 -8.29 -9.76
N MET A 184 11.99 -8.88 -8.57
CA MET A 184 13.14 -9.49 -7.90
C MET A 184 13.44 -10.89 -8.42
N VAL A 185 12.58 -11.54 -9.21
CA VAL A 185 12.88 -12.86 -9.78
C VAL A 185 14.01 -12.70 -10.81
N TYR A 186 15.15 -13.34 -10.56
CA TYR A 186 16.37 -13.17 -11.36
C TYR A 186 16.19 -13.74 -12.77
N ASP A 187 15.75 -14.99 -12.86
CA ASP A 187 15.47 -15.70 -14.11
C ASP A 187 14.36 -16.76 -13.88
N GLU A 188 14.08 -17.57 -14.90
CA GLU A 188 13.08 -18.65 -14.85
C GLU A 188 13.37 -19.76 -13.82
N ASN A 189 14.63 -19.90 -13.36
CA ASN A 189 15.09 -20.94 -12.45
C ASN A 189 15.23 -20.44 -11.00
N ASP A 190 14.94 -19.17 -10.74
CA ASP A 190 15.08 -18.57 -9.42
C ASP A 190 14.08 -19.15 -8.42
N PRO A 191 14.55 -19.79 -7.32
CA PRO A 191 13.66 -20.39 -6.34
C PRO A 191 13.01 -19.35 -5.40
N TYR A 192 13.44 -18.09 -5.43
CA TYR A 192 13.01 -17.03 -4.51
C TYR A 192 12.08 -16.03 -5.18
N GLN A 193 10.79 -16.34 -5.18
CA GLN A 193 9.74 -15.57 -5.87
C GLN A 193 9.11 -14.45 -5.03
N PHE A 194 9.38 -14.41 -3.72
CA PHE A 194 8.67 -13.53 -2.77
C PHE A 194 9.52 -12.40 -2.19
N LEU A 195 10.79 -12.30 -2.57
CA LEU A 195 11.62 -11.17 -2.15
C LEU A 195 11.15 -9.91 -2.87
N MET A 196 11.02 -8.80 -2.14
CA MET A 196 10.39 -7.59 -2.66
C MET A 196 11.45 -6.53 -3.02
N ALA A 197 11.38 -5.99 -4.25
CA ALA A 197 12.14 -4.82 -4.67
C ALA A 197 11.58 -3.56 -4.02
N ARG A 198 12.37 -2.48 -3.95
CA ARG A 198 11.89 -1.12 -3.66
C ARG A 198 11.05 -0.53 -4.79
N ASN A 199 11.54 -0.71 -6.02
CA ASN A 199 10.86 -0.40 -7.26
C ASN A 199 11.45 -1.23 -8.41
N ILE A 200 10.70 -1.27 -9.51
CA ILE A 200 11.07 -1.98 -10.74
C ILE A 200 10.92 -1.01 -11.92
N VAL A 201 11.86 -1.10 -12.85
CA VAL A 201 12.00 -0.21 -14.00
C VAL A 201 12.08 -1.11 -15.23
N THR A 202 10.99 -1.18 -15.97
CA THR A 202 10.83 -2.10 -17.11
C THR A 202 11.29 -1.42 -18.39
N PHE A 203 10.37 -1.17 -19.32
CA PHE A 203 10.65 -0.60 -20.63
C PHE A 203 9.76 0.61 -20.91
N ASN A 204 10.29 1.54 -21.71
CA ASN A 204 9.54 2.69 -22.18
C ASN A 204 8.44 2.24 -23.15
N HIS A 205 7.26 2.82 -23.01
CA HIS A 205 6.16 2.57 -23.92
C HIS A 205 5.14 3.70 -23.86
N SER A 206 4.29 3.76 -24.88
CA SER A 206 3.20 4.72 -24.99
C SER A 206 1.89 4.01 -25.21
N PHE A 207 0.82 4.53 -24.62
CA PHE A 207 -0.52 3.97 -24.70
C PHE A 207 -1.58 5.07 -24.63
N LEU A 208 -2.81 4.70 -24.98
CA LEU A 208 -3.98 5.56 -24.82
C LEU A 208 -4.65 5.25 -23.49
N ILE A 209 -5.11 6.29 -22.82
CA ILE A 209 -6.06 6.20 -21.72
C ILE A 209 -7.40 6.82 -22.17
N GLU A 210 -8.39 6.80 -21.28
CA GLU A 210 -9.73 7.32 -21.55
C GLU A 210 -9.76 8.68 -22.29
N GLY A 211 -10.70 8.81 -23.23
CA GLY A 211 -10.84 10.00 -24.06
C GLY A 211 -9.73 10.20 -25.08
N ASN A 212 -9.06 9.12 -25.51
CA ASN A 212 -7.95 9.12 -26.47
C ASN A 212 -6.75 9.97 -26.01
N LYS A 213 -6.59 10.18 -24.70
CA LYS A 213 -5.43 10.88 -24.15
C LYS A 213 -4.21 10.00 -24.28
N LYS A 214 -3.10 10.54 -24.77
CA LYS A 214 -1.86 9.81 -24.94
C LYS A 214 -0.98 9.92 -23.69
N LYS A 215 -0.49 8.78 -23.21
CA LYS A 215 0.43 8.65 -22.08
C LYS A 215 1.70 7.94 -22.54
N GLU A 216 2.84 8.41 -22.07
CA GLU A 216 4.15 7.77 -22.27
C GLU A 216 4.82 7.57 -20.93
N VAL A 217 5.44 6.40 -20.74
CA VAL A 217 6.30 6.11 -19.59
C VAL A 217 7.73 6.13 -20.06
N ASP A 218 8.55 6.96 -19.41
CA ASP A 218 9.94 7.20 -19.80
C ASP A 218 10.89 7.02 -18.61
N TYR A 219 11.58 5.88 -18.60
CA TYR A 219 12.58 5.46 -17.65
C TYR A 219 14.03 5.67 -18.12
N ARG A 220 14.27 6.39 -19.23
CA ARG A 220 15.62 6.45 -19.84
C ARG A 220 16.72 6.83 -18.87
N ASP A 221 16.43 7.77 -17.98
CA ASP A 221 17.38 8.29 -17.00
C ASP A 221 17.58 7.34 -15.82
N TRP A 222 16.80 6.26 -15.69
CA TRP A 222 16.88 5.27 -14.63
C TRP A 222 17.51 3.93 -15.05
N TYR A 223 17.89 3.78 -16.31
CA TYR A 223 18.64 2.64 -16.84
C TYR A 223 20.13 2.71 -16.52
N TYR A 224 20.46 2.78 -15.23
CA TYR A 224 21.82 2.77 -14.72
C TYR A 224 21.89 2.15 -13.34
N GLY A 225 23.06 1.62 -13.00
CA GLY A 225 23.31 0.99 -11.71
C GLY A 225 23.90 1.98 -10.72
N TYR A 226 23.57 1.82 -9.46
CA TYR A 226 24.23 2.52 -8.35
C TYR A 226 24.20 1.66 -7.10
N ASP A 227 25.12 1.97 -6.18
CA ASP A 227 25.12 1.46 -4.82
C ASP A 227 24.93 2.64 -3.87
N GLY A 228 23.81 2.65 -3.16
CA GLY A 228 23.50 3.57 -2.09
C GLY A 228 23.65 2.91 -0.73
N TRP A 229 23.64 3.70 0.34
CA TRP A 229 23.75 3.17 1.69
C TRP A 229 22.57 2.25 2.09
N ASN A 230 21.39 2.42 1.49
CA ASN A 230 20.13 1.74 1.83
C ASN A 230 19.50 0.93 0.69
N CYS A 231 20.11 0.93 -0.50
CA CYS A 231 19.69 0.15 -1.65
C CYS A 231 20.72 0.23 -2.77
N SER A 232 20.68 -0.76 -3.65
CA SER A 232 21.39 -0.77 -4.93
C SER A 232 20.38 -0.94 -6.06
N ARG A 233 20.69 -0.32 -7.20
CA ARG A 233 19.99 -0.56 -8.46
C ARG A 233 20.90 -1.27 -9.43
N PHE A 234 20.37 -2.29 -10.11
CA PHE A 234 21.09 -3.07 -11.09
C PHE A 234 20.11 -3.70 -12.08
N GLU A 235 20.67 -4.24 -13.17
CA GLU A 235 19.92 -4.91 -14.22
C GLU A 235 19.77 -6.41 -13.90
N TYR A 236 18.56 -6.93 -14.06
CA TYR A 236 18.32 -8.36 -14.23
C TYR A 236 18.01 -8.64 -15.68
N LYS A 237 18.91 -9.41 -16.30
CA LYS A 237 18.76 -9.88 -17.67
C LYS A 237 17.87 -11.10 -17.67
N ASN A 238 16.89 -11.14 -18.57
CA ASN A 238 15.96 -12.26 -18.69
C ASN A 238 15.03 -12.47 -17.47
N ASN A 239 14.58 -11.40 -16.81
CA ASN A 239 13.48 -11.55 -15.85
C ASN A 239 12.27 -12.20 -16.56
N PRO A 240 11.67 -13.26 -15.98
CA PRO A 240 10.70 -14.09 -16.70
C PRO A 240 9.37 -13.41 -17.01
N PHE A 241 9.14 -12.20 -16.47
CA PHE A 241 7.89 -11.46 -16.64
C PHE A 241 7.99 -10.34 -17.67
N TRP A 242 9.12 -9.62 -17.72
CA TRP A 242 9.28 -8.42 -18.54
C TRP A 242 10.56 -8.39 -19.40
N GLY A 243 11.37 -9.45 -19.37
CA GLY A 243 12.67 -9.48 -20.06
C GLY A 243 13.72 -8.70 -19.28
N ASP A 244 14.48 -7.84 -19.95
CA ASP A 244 15.51 -7.05 -19.27
C ASP A 244 14.87 -5.91 -18.48
N ILE A 245 15.13 -5.87 -17.18
CA ILE A 245 14.61 -4.86 -16.26
C ILE A 245 15.70 -4.34 -15.35
N TRP A 246 15.50 -3.13 -14.83
CA TRP A 246 16.28 -2.58 -13.74
C TRP A 246 15.48 -2.67 -12.45
N VAL A 247 16.12 -3.12 -11.37
CA VAL A 247 15.48 -3.34 -10.09
C VAL A 247 16.28 -2.63 -9.00
N THR A 248 15.57 -2.01 -8.06
CA THR A 248 16.17 -1.44 -6.86
C THR A 248 15.90 -2.37 -5.68
N ASN A 249 16.94 -2.89 -5.04
CA ASN A 249 16.82 -3.92 -3.98
C ASN A 249 16.66 -3.32 -2.57
N MET A 250 16.80 -4.16 -1.53
CA MET A 250 16.76 -3.78 -0.10
C MET A 250 15.47 -3.05 0.32
N ARG A 251 14.30 -3.67 0.18
CA ARG A 251 13.00 -3.10 0.64
C ARG A 251 13.12 -2.52 2.06
N SER A 252 12.77 -1.25 2.22
CA SER A 252 12.78 -0.60 3.54
C SER A 252 11.68 -1.15 4.43
N LYS A 253 12.04 -1.44 5.68
CA LYS A 253 11.11 -1.60 6.79
C LYS A 253 10.10 -0.47 6.89
N ASP A 254 10.47 0.76 6.55
CA ASP A 254 9.58 1.93 6.62
C ASP A 254 8.39 1.84 5.66
N ASP A 255 8.52 1.08 4.57
CA ASP A 255 7.42 0.85 3.62
C ASP A 255 6.45 -0.22 4.10
N VAL A 256 6.98 -1.18 4.88
CA VAL A 256 6.29 -2.41 5.27
C VAL A 256 4.98 -2.17 6.01
N PRO A 257 4.82 -1.23 6.96
CA PRO A 257 3.54 -1.07 7.64
C PRO A 257 2.46 -0.54 6.68
N HIS A 258 2.83 0.29 5.70
CA HIS A 258 1.87 0.72 4.68
C HIS A 258 1.45 -0.44 3.78
N ILE A 259 2.40 -1.30 3.40
CA ILE A 259 2.13 -2.52 2.62
C ILE A 259 1.23 -3.48 3.40
N TYR A 260 1.51 -3.69 4.69
CA TYR A 260 0.71 -4.54 5.57
C TYR A 260 -0.70 -3.99 5.70
N ARG A 261 -0.87 -2.68 5.97
CA ARG A 261 -2.20 -2.06 5.99
C ARG A 261 -2.97 -2.33 4.71
N ALA A 262 -2.38 -2.11 3.53
CA ALA A 262 -3.03 -2.38 2.26
C ALA A 262 -3.38 -3.87 2.09
N THR A 263 -2.51 -4.78 2.55
CA THR A 263 -2.73 -6.23 2.51
C THR A 263 -3.99 -6.64 3.28
N ALA A 264 -4.31 -5.96 4.39
CA ALA A 264 -5.56 -6.21 5.09
C ALA A 264 -6.79 -5.96 4.20
N TYR A 265 -6.80 -4.85 3.44
CA TYR A 265 -7.89 -4.58 2.48
C TYR A 265 -7.91 -5.60 1.34
N VAL A 266 -6.75 -6.08 0.87
CA VAL A 266 -6.69 -7.16 -0.13
C VAL A 266 -7.40 -8.43 0.38
N VAL A 267 -7.23 -8.78 1.66
CA VAL A 267 -7.94 -9.91 2.28
C VAL A 267 -9.46 -9.67 2.33
N TYR A 268 -9.89 -8.44 2.63
CA TYR A 268 -11.32 -8.10 2.55
C TYR A 268 -11.87 -8.23 1.13
N LEU A 269 -11.16 -7.71 0.12
CA LEU A 269 -11.58 -7.84 -1.27
C LEU A 269 -11.63 -9.30 -1.72
N GLU A 270 -10.61 -10.10 -1.38
CA GLU A 270 -10.59 -11.55 -1.67
C GLU A 270 -11.83 -12.26 -1.09
N GLY A 271 -12.20 -11.95 0.16
CA GLY A 271 -13.31 -12.60 0.85
C GLY A 271 -14.71 -12.10 0.44
N MET A 272 -14.80 -10.91 -0.16
CA MET A 272 -16.08 -10.24 -0.46
C MET A 272 -16.39 -10.12 -1.95
N GLU A 273 -15.38 -10.20 -2.81
CA GLU A 273 -15.54 -10.02 -4.26
C GLU A 273 -16.29 -11.19 -4.92
N LYS A 274 -17.22 -10.84 -5.81
CA LYS A 274 -18.04 -11.77 -6.59
C LYS A 274 -17.48 -12.00 -7.99
N ASP A 275 -16.85 -10.99 -8.60
CA ASP A 275 -16.13 -11.13 -9.86
C ASP A 275 -14.89 -12.02 -9.67
N GLU A 276 -14.94 -13.22 -10.26
CA GLU A 276 -13.88 -14.21 -10.15
C GLU A 276 -12.52 -13.71 -10.66
N LYS A 277 -12.50 -12.80 -11.65
CA LYS A 277 -11.25 -12.26 -12.18
C LYS A 277 -10.56 -11.36 -11.17
N LEU A 278 -11.32 -10.42 -10.60
CA LEU A 278 -10.78 -9.50 -9.60
C LEU A 278 -10.45 -10.23 -8.29
N ARG A 279 -11.32 -11.16 -7.87
CA ARG A 279 -11.04 -12.02 -6.72
C ARG A 279 -9.76 -12.82 -6.92
N LYS A 280 -9.51 -13.36 -8.13
CA LYS A 280 -8.25 -14.05 -8.43
C LYS A 280 -7.04 -13.13 -8.28
N VAL A 281 -7.11 -11.88 -8.74
CA VAL A 281 -6.01 -10.91 -8.55
C VAL A 281 -5.74 -10.66 -7.07
N ALA A 282 -6.79 -10.56 -6.25
CA ALA A 282 -6.65 -10.41 -4.80
C ALA A 282 -6.08 -11.65 -4.13
N THR A 283 -6.54 -12.85 -4.49
CA THR A 283 -5.98 -14.12 -4.02
C THR A 283 -4.49 -14.25 -4.39
N ASP A 284 -4.11 -13.90 -5.62
CA ASP A 284 -2.71 -13.92 -6.04
C ASP A 284 -1.91 -12.89 -5.23
N ALA A 285 -2.39 -11.65 -5.09
CA ALA A 285 -1.70 -10.62 -4.31
C ALA A 285 -1.52 -11.01 -2.83
N HIS A 286 -2.55 -11.59 -2.22
CA HIS A 286 -2.47 -12.13 -0.86
C HIS A 286 -1.47 -13.30 -0.78
N TYR A 287 -1.46 -14.22 -1.75
CA TYR A 287 -0.47 -15.30 -1.83
C TYR A 287 0.98 -14.78 -1.85
N TYR A 288 1.26 -13.79 -2.70
CA TYR A 288 2.57 -13.15 -2.74
C TYR A 288 2.94 -12.49 -1.39
N MET A 289 1.98 -11.81 -0.74
CA MET A 289 2.20 -11.20 0.57
C MET A 289 2.42 -12.22 1.69
N ARG A 290 1.73 -13.37 1.66
CA ARG A 290 2.01 -14.49 2.58
C ARG A 290 3.41 -15.04 2.35
N GLY A 291 3.84 -15.20 1.10
CA GLY A 291 5.19 -15.62 0.76
C GLY A 291 6.26 -14.66 1.26
N PHE A 292 6.06 -13.35 1.05
CA PHE A 292 7.01 -12.31 1.50
C PHE A 292 7.15 -12.30 3.02
N THR A 293 6.03 -12.31 3.73
CA THR A 293 6.05 -12.30 5.21
C THR A 293 6.56 -13.61 5.79
N LYS A 294 6.28 -14.76 5.16
CA LYS A 294 6.87 -16.05 5.53
C LYS A 294 8.39 -16.05 5.40
N ASP A 295 8.93 -15.47 4.33
CA ASP A 295 10.38 -15.32 4.15
C ASP A 295 11.02 -14.53 5.29
N ILE A 296 10.38 -13.44 5.72
CA ILE A 296 10.84 -12.62 6.84
C ILE A 296 10.83 -13.44 8.13
N VAL A 297 9.74 -14.12 8.47
CA VAL A 297 9.67 -14.93 9.71
C VAL A 297 10.71 -16.04 9.68
N ASP A 298 10.81 -16.78 8.57
CA ASP A 298 11.68 -17.96 8.45
C ASP A 298 13.17 -17.62 8.40
N SER A 299 13.49 -16.37 8.06
CA SER A 299 14.87 -15.86 8.11
C SER A 299 15.23 -15.23 9.45
N GLY A 300 14.38 -15.31 10.48
CA GLY A 300 14.63 -14.72 11.80
C GLY A 300 14.23 -13.25 11.89
N TYR A 301 13.18 -12.87 11.17
CA TYR A 301 12.65 -11.50 11.06
C TYR A 301 13.60 -10.49 10.38
N TYR A 302 14.39 -10.98 9.42
CA TYR A 302 15.18 -10.14 8.51
C TYR A 302 14.47 -10.00 7.16
N ILE A 303 14.51 -8.82 6.57
CA ILE A 303 13.99 -8.55 5.24
C ILE A 303 15.12 -8.85 4.25
N ARG A 304 15.18 -10.10 3.78
CA ARG A 304 16.19 -10.53 2.81
C ARG A 304 15.99 -9.88 1.45
N THR A 305 17.07 -9.82 0.68
CA THR A 305 17.04 -9.30 -0.69
C THR A 305 18.01 -10.07 -1.58
N LYS A 306 18.14 -9.69 -2.86
CA LYS A 306 19.13 -10.24 -3.79
C LYS A 306 20.03 -9.16 -4.34
N ASP A 307 21.24 -9.55 -4.72
CA ASP A 307 22.19 -8.71 -5.44
C ASP A 307 22.03 -8.85 -6.97
N LYS A 308 22.87 -8.15 -7.73
CA LYS A 308 22.88 -8.16 -9.20
C LYS A 308 23.06 -9.55 -9.83
N ASP A 309 23.59 -10.51 -9.08
CA ASP A 309 23.87 -11.87 -9.54
C ASP A 309 22.76 -12.85 -9.07
N GLY A 310 21.64 -12.32 -8.55
CA GLY A 310 20.52 -13.10 -8.04
C GLY A 310 20.80 -13.78 -6.70
N LYS A 311 21.94 -13.50 -6.05
CA LYS A 311 22.30 -14.15 -4.79
C LYS A 311 21.59 -13.49 -3.63
N VAL A 312 20.94 -14.32 -2.81
CA VAL A 312 20.23 -13.85 -1.61
C VAL A 312 21.19 -13.46 -0.50
N PHE A 313 20.92 -12.34 0.15
CA PHE A 313 21.63 -11.89 1.36
C PHE A 313 20.69 -11.13 2.32
N ILE A 314 21.15 -10.95 3.56
CA ILE A 314 20.53 -10.07 4.56
C ILE A 314 21.29 -8.74 4.53
N PRO A 315 20.64 -7.60 4.24
CA PRO A 315 21.30 -6.30 4.32
C PRO A 315 21.79 -5.99 5.73
N ASP A 316 22.95 -5.34 5.86
CA ASP A 316 23.53 -4.95 7.16
C ASP A 316 22.85 -3.71 7.77
N GLN A 317 21.99 -3.03 7.01
CA GLN A 317 21.24 -1.86 7.45
C GLN A 317 20.06 -2.25 8.35
N ASP A 318 19.79 -1.42 9.36
CA ASP A 318 18.66 -1.59 10.30
C ASP A 318 17.29 -1.54 9.61
N LEU A 319 17.22 -0.89 8.45
CA LEU A 319 16.05 -0.86 7.57
C LEU A 319 15.63 -2.24 7.05
N ALA A 320 16.43 -3.29 7.23
CA ALA A 320 16.13 -4.65 6.79
C ALA A 320 15.93 -5.65 7.95
N SER A 321 15.58 -5.18 9.15
CA SER A 321 15.47 -6.05 10.32
C SER A 321 14.41 -5.57 11.31
N PHE A 322 13.70 -6.53 11.92
CA PHE A 322 12.81 -6.32 13.08
C PHE A 322 13.40 -6.78 14.42
N VAL A 323 14.68 -7.16 14.43
CA VAL A 323 15.36 -7.73 15.62
C VAL A 323 16.60 -6.94 16.00
N THR A 324 17.04 -6.00 15.15
CA THR A 324 18.25 -5.19 15.37
C THR A 324 18.23 -4.48 16.71
N TYR A 325 17.07 -4.04 17.17
CA TYR A 325 16.93 -3.24 18.39
C TYR A 325 16.55 -4.05 19.64
N GLU A 326 16.56 -5.39 19.57
CA GLU A 326 16.21 -6.25 20.73
C GLU A 326 17.22 -6.15 21.89
N PHE A 327 18.46 -5.72 21.61
CA PHE A 327 19.44 -5.43 22.67
C PHE A 327 19.02 -4.24 23.55
N MET A 328 18.18 -3.34 23.04
CA MET A 328 17.68 -2.17 23.76
C MET A 328 16.39 -2.49 24.52
N ASP A 329 15.44 -3.16 23.85
CA ASP A 329 14.22 -3.69 24.46
C ASP A 329 13.90 -5.04 23.81
N PRO A 330 13.73 -6.13 24.57
CA PRO A 330 13.33 -7.42 24.01
C PRO A 330 12.02 -7.40 23.19
N ASN A 331 11.16 -6.39 23.39
CA ASN A 331 9.92 -6.18 22.64
C ASN A 331 10.04 -5.07 21.58
N ALA A 332 11.25 -4.59 21.28
CA ALA A 332 11.47 -3.70 20.15
C ALA A 332 10.84 -4.30 18.88
N GLU A 333 10.07 -3.47 18.17
CA GLU A 333 9.40 -3.84 16.92
C GLU A 333 8.49 -5.07 17.01
N CYS A 334 8.01 -5.41 18.21
CA CYS A 334 7.17 -6.60 18.41
C CYS A 334 5.90 -6.56 17.56
N ASN A 335 5.25 -5.39 17.42
CA ASN A 335 4.07 -5.25 16.58
C ASN A 335 4.36 -5.55 15.10
N ALA A 336 5.53 -5.14 14.59
CA ALA A 336 5.95 -5.47 13.23
C ALA A 336 6.15 -6.97 13.05
N LYS A 337 6.82 -7.63 14.01
CA LYS A 337 6.98 -9.09 14.03
C LYS A 337 5.63 -9.81 14.12
N LEU A 338 4.72 -9.34 14.96
CA LEU A 338 3.39 -9.92 15.16
C LEU A 338 2.59 -9.85 13.86
N THR A 339 2.47 -8.68 13.24
CA THR A 339 1.78 -8.53 11.96
C THR A 339 2.37 -9.43 10.89
N THR A 340 3.70 -9.47 10.78
CA THR A 340 4.40 -10.33 9.82
C THR A 340 4.00 -11.79 9.99
N THR A 341 4.03 -12.29 11.23
CA THR A 341 3.68 -13.68 11.52
C THR A 341 2.20 -13.98 11.30
N LEU A 342 1.30 -13.05 11.63
CA LEU A 342 -0.14 -13.18 11.40
C LEU A 342 -0.47 -13.24 9.90
N ILE A 343 0.23 -12.48 9.06
CA ILE A 343 0.09 -12.58 7.59
C ILE A 343 0.64 -13.94 7.11
N ALA A 344 1.84 -14.32 7.55
CA ALA A 344 2.52 -15.53 7.06
C ALA A 344 1.79 -16.82 7.45
N TYR A 345 1.38 -16.92 8.71
CA TYR A 345 1.01 -18.17 9.38
C TYR A 345 -0.35 -18.18 10.05
N ASP A 346 -1.07 -17.06 10.04
CA ASP A 346 -2.37 -16.92 10.71
C ASP A 346 -2.29 -17.08 12.25
N GLU A 347 -1.10 -17.15 12.85
CA GLU A 347 -0.87 -17.36 14.29
C GLU A 347 0.32 -16.51 14.80
N PRO A 348 0.40 -16.20 16.10
CA PRO A 348 1.41 -15.28 16.65
C PRO A 348 2.81 -15.89 16.84
N LYS A 349 3.01 -17.21 16.63
CA LYS A 349 4.28 -17.95 16.84
C LYS A 349 5.01 -17.63 18.16
N GLY A 350 4.26 -17.48 19.25
CA GLY A 350 4.82 -17.24 20.59
C GLY A 350 5.20 -15.78 20.89
N LEU A 351 4.97 -14.83 19.97
CA LEU A 351 5.12 -13.41 20.24
C LEU A 351 4.13 -12.95 21.32
N ASN A 352 4.62 -12.15 22.26
CA ASN A 352 3.82 -11.53 23.32
C ASN A 352 4.15 -10.04 23.40
N CYS A 353 3.53 -9.24 22.52
CA CYS A 353 3.77 -7.80 22.43
C CYS A 353 3.12 -6.99 23.57
N LYS A 354 2.64 -7.67 24.63
CA LYS A 354 1.89 -7.07 25.74
C LYS A 354 0.71 -6.24 25.19
N LYS A 355 0.28 -5.20 25.91
CA LYS A 355 -0.85 -4.33 25.52
C LYS A 355 -0.53 -3.35 24.38
N GLY A 356 0.45 -3.63 23.52
CA GLY A 356 0.80 -2.75 22.39
C GLY A 356 1.13 -1.31 22.81
N GLY A 357 1.71 -1.10 24.00
CA GLY A 357 2.12 0.24 24.44
C GLY A 357 3.46 0.63 23.83
N ILE A 358 3.74 1.95 23.80
CA ILE A 358 5.04 2.49 23.40
C ILE A 358 6.13 1.94 24.33
N ASN A 359 7.12 1.24 23.76
CA ASN A 359 8.29 0.75 24.52
C ASN A 359 9.48 1.72 24.46
N ILE A 360 10.57 1.44 25.20
CA ILE A 360 11.70 2.38 25.30
C ILE A 360 12.42 2.59 23.95
N TYR A 361 12.45 1.55 23.10
CA TYR A 361 12.97 1.68 21.74
C TYR A 361 12.11 2.63 20.92
N GLU A 362 10.79 2.43 20.91
CA GLU A 362 9.84 3.26 20.16
C GLU A 362 9.87 4.73 20.64
N GLU A 363 9.92 4.95 21.94
CA GLU A 363 10.06 6.29 22.52
C GLU A 363 11.36 6.97 22.07
N THR A 364 12.47 6.22 22.07
CA THR A 364 13.77 6.73 21.62
C THR A 364 13.78 7.03 20.13
N ALA A 365 13.25 6.12 19.30
CA ALA A 365 13.17 6.27 17.86
C ALA A 365 12.35 7.50 17.45
N VAL A 366 11.20 7.73 18.11
CA VAL A 366 10.35 8.91 17.88
C VAL A 366 11.01 10.20 18.37
N LYS A 367 11.68 10.17 19.53
CA LYS A 367 12.38 11.35 20.07
C LYS A 367 13.58 11.76 19.21
N GLN A 368 14.32 10.81 18.66
CA GLN A 368 15.46 11.08 17.79
C GLN A 368 15.00 11.58 16.41
N HIS A 369 13.92 10.99 15.88
CA HIS A 369 13.40 11.31 14.57
C HIS A 369 11.87 11.29 14.57
N TYR A 370 11.24 12.46 14.54
CA TYR A 370 9.78 12.59 14.69
C TYR A 370 8.98 11.81 13.63
N TYR A 371 9.53 11.64 12.42
CA TYR A 371 8.88 10.90 11.34
C TYR A 371 8.72 9.40 11.65
N ASN A 372 9.50 8.84 12.59
CA ASN A 372 9.34 7.46 13.05
C ASN A 372 8.01 7.23 13.77
N PHE A 373 7.34 8.29 14.23
CA PHE A 373 6.03 8.18 14.85
C PHE A 373 5.01 7.55 13.90
N GLU A 374 5.00 7.95 12.63
CA GLU A 374 4.07 7.39 11.64
C GLU A 374 4.35 5.90 11.41
N ILE A 375 5.63 5.52 11.29
CA ILE A 375 6.05 4.13 11.06
C ILE A 375 5.63 3.24 12.23
N VAL A 376 5.97 3.63 13.45
CA VAL A 376 5.60 2.89 14.68
C VAL A 376 4.08 2.81 14.80
N SER A 377 3.37 3.93 14.66
CA SER A 377 1.92 3.97 14.78
C SER A 377 1.23 3.05 13.76
N ASN A 378 1.70 2.99 12.51
CA ASN A 378 1.12 2.09 11.52
C ASN A 378 1.37 0.62 11.89
N PHE A 379 2.56 0.22 12.36
CA PHE A 379 2.79 -1.16 12.80
C PHE A 379 1.88 -1.59 13.95
N HIS A 380 1.61 -0.70 14.90
CA HIS A 380 0.65 -0.94 16.00
C HIS A 380 -0.77 -1.14 15.47
N LEU A 381 -1.22 -0.28 14.57
CA LEU A 381 -2.53 -0.41 13.95
C LEU A 381 -2.65 -1.67 13.07
N ASP A 382 -1.58 -2.05 12.37
CA ASP A 382 -1.57 -3.26 11.54
C ASP A 382 -1.62 -4.53 12.39
N SER A 383 -0.93 -4.54 13.54
CA SER A 383 -0.95 -5.68 14.44
C SER A 383 -2.34 -5.88 15.04
N GLN A 384 -3.03 -4.81 15.40
CA GLN A 384 -4.43 -4.85 15.80
C GLN A 384 -5.34 -5.35 14.67
N LEU A 385 -5.21 -4.78 13.47
CA LEU A 385 -6.04 -5.13 12.32
C LEU A 385 -5.89 -6.60 11.91
N PHE A 386 -4.66 -7.10 11.81
CA PHE A 386 -4.45 -8.52 11.50
C PHE A 386 -4.82 -9.44 12.66
N SER A 387 -4.69 -8.99 13.91
CA SER A 387 -5.20 -9.76 15.05
C SER A 387 -6.72 -9.94 14.96
N LEU A 388 -7.47 -8.91 14.56
CA LEU A 388 -8.90 -9.02 14.31
C LEU A 388 -9.21 -9.96 13.14
N ILE A 389 -8.55 -9.75 11.98
CA ILE A 389 -8.75 -10.58 10.77
C ILE A 389 -8.49 -12.06 11.06
N LYS A 390 -7.47 -12.37 11.87
CA LYS A 390 -7.04 -13.74 12.20
C LYS A 390 -7.67 -14.28 13.50
N ARG A 391 -8.65 -13.56 14.09
CA ARG A 391 -9.35 -13.95 15.34
C ARG A 391 -8.40 -14.21 16.51
N GLN A 392 -7.34 -13.42 16.59
CA GLN A 392 -6.36 -13.40 17.68
C GLN A 392 -6.70 -12.28 18.68
N ASP A 393 -7.95 -12.26 19.14
CA ASP A 393 -8.60 -11.14 19.85
C ASP A 393 -7.79 -10.62 21.05
N ARG A 394 -7.02 -11.49 21.70
CA ARG A 394 -6.13 -11.12 22.82
C ARG A 394 -5.07 -10.07 22.48
N PHE A 395 -4.70 -9.94 21.20
CA PHE A 395 -3.74 -8.94 20.73
C PHE A 395 -4.41 -7.74 20.06
N ALA A 396 -5.70 -7.86 19.73
CA ALA A 396 -6.48 -6.75 19.20
C ALA A 396 -7.00 -5.82 20.31
N LYS A 397 -7.12 -6.33 21.55
CA LYS A 397 -7.48 -5.59 22.76
C LYS A 397 -6.26 -5.04 23.47
#